data_AF-A0A0V0JCN0-F1
#
_entry.id   AF-A0A0V0JCN0-F1
#
_cell.length_a   1.000
_cell.length_b   1.000
_cell.length_c   1.000
_cell.angle_alpha   90.00
_cell.angle_beta   90.00
_cell.angle_gamma   90.00
#
_symmetry.space_group_name_H-M   'P 1'
#
loop_
_entity.id
_entity.type
_entity.pdbx_description
1 polymer ?
#
loop_
_entity_poly.entity_id
_entity_poly.type
_entity_poly.pdbx_seq_one_letter_code
_entity_poly.pdbx_strand_id
1 'polypeptide(L)'
;MPQPPSSAYLPSTQMFEVYERQIRQGLEAVVSSLYRSLCEVSRDYRSDVSQWQRIPELGIGKFTDSGGGLSSTAADLAISSLSGKATDMFMLLTGSLSTLAKLLHPSLFVRVWKPLFSRLNQYLYSQVIRRNHFTAAGAAQLHYDIVQCLRAVVLTYTERPEEYISESLDACKLLTLPMGVAALLKEELKDTLTPGSQASSGLMPLIELGISRLSPDEVYEILLLRL
;
A
#
# COMPACT_ATOMS: atom_id res chain seq x y z
N MET A 1 -6.09 58.88 -28.32
CA MET A 1 -5.94 57.49 -28.78
C MET A 1 -5.06 56.75 -27.79
N PRO A 2 -5.54 55.68 -27.13
CA PRO A 2 -4.73 54.93 -26.18
C PRO A 2 -3.74 54.05 -26.95
N GLN A 3 -2.48 54.06 -26.52
CA GLN A 3 -1.43 53.21 -27.09
C GLN A 3 -1.77 51.73 -26.87
N PRO A 4 -1.43 50.85 -27.83
CA PRO A 4 -1.55 49.42 -27.62
C PRO A 4 -0.60 48.98 -26.49
N PRO A 5 -0.97 47.98 -25.67
CA PRO A 5 -0.09 47.47 -24.64
C PRO A 5 1.16 46.90 -25.31
N SER A 6 2.32 47.43 -24.89
CA SER A 6 3.62 46.94 -25.29
C SER A 6 3.70 45.45 -24.97
N SER A 7 3.74 44.60 -26.01
CA SER A 7 4.05 43.19 -25.88
C SER A 7 5.47 43.08 -25.34
N ALA A 8 5.60 43.01 -24.01
CA ALA A 8 6.85 42.72 -23.35
C ALA A 8 7.20 41.26 -23.67
N TYR A 9 7.94 41.06 -24.76
CA TYR A 9 8.57 39.79 -25.07
C TYR A 9 9.46 39.42 -23.88
N LEU A 10 8.98 38.47 -23.07
CA LEU A 10 9.77 37.89 -21.99
C LEU A 10 11.01 37.23 -22.61
N PRO A 11 12.22 37.43 -22.05
CA PRO A 11 13.42 36.71 -22.45
C PRO A 11 13.16 35.20 -22.48
N SER A 12 13.75 34.46 -23.44
CA SER A 12 13.46 33.02 -23.65
C SER A 12 13.63 32.18 -22.37
N THR A 13 14.56 32.57 -21.50
CA THR A 13 14.77 31.96 -20.18
C THR A 13 13.56 32.11 -19.25
N GLN A 14 12.95 33.30 -19.19
CA GLN A 14 11.75 33.54 -18.36
C GLN A 14 10.54 32.77 -18.91
N MET A 15 10.43 32.62 -20.24
CA MET A 15 9.39 31.80 -20.85
C MET A 15 9.53 30.31 -20.49
N PHE A 16 10.76 29.77 -20.54
CA PHE A 16 11.02 28.39 -20.14
C PHE A 16 10.60 28.13 -18.68
N GLU A 17 10.99 29.01 -17.76
CA GLU A 17 10.62 28.91 -16.34
C GLU A 17 9.10 28.93 -16.13
N VAL A 18 8.37 29.76 -16.89
CA VAL A 18 6.91 29.82 -16.83
C VAL A 18 6.29 28.51 -17.31
N TYR A 19 6.73 27.96 -18.45
CA TYR A 19 6.23 26.68 -18.95
C TYR A 19 6.56 25.52 -18.02
N GLU A 20 7.79 25.46 -17.49
CA GLU A 20 8.16 24.42 -16.54
C GLU A 20 7.27 24.46 -15.29
N ARG A 21 7.02 25.66 -14.77
CA ARG A 21 6.12 25.85 -13.63
C ARG A 21 4.70 25.40 -13.94
N GLN A 22 4.17 25.77 -15.10
CA GLN A 22 2.82 25.36 -15.53
C GLN A 22 2.71 23.85 -15.71
N ILE A 23 3.72 23.22 -16.32
CA ILE A 23 3.78 21.75 -16.46
C ILE A 23 3.77 21.11 -15.07
N ARG A 24 4.63 21.56 -14.16
CA ARG A 24 4.69 21.04 -12.79
C ARG A 24 3.34 21.14 -12.07
N GLN A 25 2.70 22.32 -12.15
CA GLN A 25 1.38 22.54 -11.55
C GLN A 25 0.30 21.65 -12.18
N GLY A 26 0.30 21.51 -13.51
CA GLY A 26 -0.63 20.65 -14.23
C GLY A 26 -0.48 19.18 -13.83
N LEU A 27 0.75 18.66 -13.78
CA LEU A 27 1.02 17.28 -13.35
C LEU A 27 0.60 17.06 -11.89
N GLU A 28 0.87 18.01 -10.99
CA GLU A 28 0.46 17.91 -9.59
C GLU A 28 -1.07 17.95 -9.43
N ALA A 29 -1.77 18.74 -10.24
CA ALA A 29 -3.24 18.74 -10.29
C ALA A 29 -3.78 17.39 -10.76
N VAL A 30 -3.17 16.78 -11.78
CA VAL A 30 -3.52 15.43 -12.27
C VAL A 30 -3.32 14.39 -11.16
N VAL A 31 -2.16 14.36 -10.50
CA VAL A 31 -1.87 13.44 -9.38
C VAL A 31 -2.90 13.62 -8.26
N SER A 32 -3.21 14.85 -7.89
CA SER A 32 -4.12 15.14 -6.80
C SER A 32 -5.57 14.81 -7.14
N SER A 33 -5.99 15.01 -8.39
CA SER A 33 -7.31 14.62 -8.87
C SER A 33 -7.46 13.10 -8.86
N LEU A 34 -6.52 12.39 -9.49
CA LEU A 34 -6.54 10.93 -9.57
C LEU A 34 -6.49 10.27 -8.19
N TYR A 35 -5.63 10.79 -7.30
CA TYR A 35 -5.58 10.31 -5.91
C TYR A 35 -6.92 10.46 -5.19
N ARG A 36 -7.61 11.61 -5.34
CA ARG A 36 -8.94 11.79 -4.74
C ARG A 36 -9.94 10.78 -5.27
N SER A 37 -9.99 10.58 -6.59
CA SER A 37 -10.88 9.60 -7.21
C SER A 37 -10.58 8.18 -6.73
N LEU A 38 -9.30 7.80 -6.58
CA LEU A 38 -8.91 6.50 -6.01
C LEU A 38 -9.39 6.33 -4.56
N CYS A 39 -9.26 7.37 -3.72
CA CYS A 39 -9.80 7.34 -2.36
C CYS A 39 -11.33 7.26 -2.33
N GLU A 40 -12.01 7.85 -3.30
CA GLU A 40 -13.47 7.82 -3.39
C GLU A 40 -14.00 6.44 -3.80
N VAL A 41 -13.42 5.81 -4.82
CA VAL A 41 -13.85 4.48 -5.27
C VAL A 41 -13.45 3.37 -4.29
N SER A 42 -12.43 3.60 -3.45
CA SER A 42 -11.99 2.64 -2.44
C SER A 42 -12.67 2.79 -1.07
N ARG A 43 -13.73 3.61 -0.95
CA ARG A 43 -14.45 3.81 0.33
C ARG A 43 -14.96 2.51 0.94
N ASP A 44 -15.52 1.65 0.11
CA ASP A 44 -16.07 0.37 0.55
C ASP A 44 -14.94 -0.59 0.93
N TYR A 45 -13.86 -0.64 0.15
CA TYR A 45 -12.65 -1.40 0.49
C TYR A 45 -12.05 -0.99 1.85
N ARG A 46 -12.00 0.32 2.12
CA ARG A 46 -11.44 0.88 3.36
C ARG A 46 -12.22 0.48 4.61
N SER A 47 -13.54 0.36 4.51
CA SER A 47 -14.46 0.19 5.65
C SER A 47 -15.03 -1.22 5.77
N ASP A 48 -14.54 -2.17 4.96
CA ASP A 48 -15.11 -3.50 4.90
C ASP A 48 -14.66 -4.44 6.04
N VAL A 49 -15.25 -4.24 7.21
CA VAL A 49 -15.05 -5.15 8.36
C VAL A 49 -15.38 -6.61 8.00
N SER A 50 -16.37 -6.85 7.14
CA SER A 50 -16.80 -8.22 6.79
C SER A 50 -15.74 -8.98 6.00
N GLN A 51 -14.97 -8.30 5.14
CA GLN A 51 -13.86 -8.89 4.41
C GLN A 51 -12.64 -9.11 5.32
N TRP A 52 -12.32 -8.13 6.16
CA TRP A 52 -11.12 -8.19 7.01
C TRP A 52 -11.24 -9.15 8.18
N GLN A 53 -12.46 -9.36 8.68
CA GLN A 53 -12.72 -10.24 9.83
C GLN A 53 -13.43 -11.54 9.45
N ARG A 54 -13.44 -11.90 8.16
CA ARG A 54 -14.04 -13.17 7.73
C ARG A 54 -13.36 -14.35 8.42
N ILE A 55 -14.17 -15.28 8.92
CA ILE A 55 -13.70 -16.57 9.37
C ILE A 55 -13.80 -17.49 8.16
N PRO A 56 -12.75 -18.23 7.75
CA PRO A 56 -12.91 -19.26 6.73
C PRO A 56 -14.04 -20.19 7.18
N GLU A 57 -15.10 -20.32 6.38
CA GLU A 57 -16.06 -21.37 6.64
C GLU A 57 -15.32 -22.70 6.51
N LEU A 58 -15.14 -23.39 7.64
CA LEU A 58 -14.74 -24.79 7.64
C LEU A 58 -15.82 -25.50 6.83
N GLY A 59 -15.48 -25.89 5.60
CA GLY A 59 -16.37 -26.63 4.74
C GLY A 59 -16.87 -27.86 5.50
N ILE A 60 -18.15 -27.83 5.88
CA ILE A 60 -18.89 -29.01 6.29
C ILE A 60 -19.04 -29.85 5.02
N GLY A 61 -18.02 -30.63 4.69
CA GLY A 61 -17.98 -31.36 3.43
C GLY A 61 -16.65 -32.08 3.17
N LYS A 62 -16.59 -33.33 3.65
CA LYS A 62 -15.56 -34.39 3.46
C LYS A 62 -14.45 -34.44 4.50
N PHE A 63 -14.76 -35.11 5.60
CA PHE A 63 -13.79 -35.93 6.32
C PHE A 63 -13.48 -37.16 5.46
N THR A 64 -12.22 -37.29 5.04
CA THR A 64 -11.57 -38.60 4.96
C THR A 64 -10.36 -38.52 5.87
N ASP A 65 -10.32 -39.43 6.84
CA ASP A 65 -9.28 -39.61 7.84
C ASP A 65 -7.86 -39.40 7.30
N SER A 66 -7.12 -38.50 7.95
CA SER A 66 -5.74 -38.73 8.40
C SER A 66 -5.28 -37.50 9.21
N GLY A 67 -4.88 -37.75 10.45
CA GLY A 67 -4.58 -36.71 11.43
C GLY A 67 -3.33 -35.88 11.13
N GLY A 68 -3.28 -34.72 11.79
CA GLY A 68 -2.05 -33.98 12.04
C GLY A 68 -1.96 -32.62 11.34
N GLY A 69 -2.15 -31.55 12.12
CA GLY A 69 -1.70 -30.19 11.80
C GLY A 69 -2.66 -29.38 10.93
N LEU A 70 -3.51 -28.57 11.56
CA LEU A 70 -4.20 -27.45 10.90
C LEU A 70 -3.14 -26.38 10.56
N SER A 71 -2.47 -26.63 9.43
CA SER A 71 -1.43 -25.81 8.84
C SER A 71 -2.02 -24.61 8.09
N SER A 72 -1.26 -23.52 8.04
CA SER A 72 -1.59 -22.24 7.38
C SER A 72 -1.94 -22.34 5.90
N THR A 73 -1.80 -23.52 5.28
CA THR A 73 -2.00 -23.77 3.85
C THR A 73 -3.45 -23.69 3.37
N ALA A 74 -4.45 -23.88 4.24
CA ALA A 74 -5.86 -23.86 3.79
C ALA A 74 -6.36 -22.44 3.42
N ALA A 75 -5.88 -21.41 4.10
CA ALA A 75 -6.21 -20.03 3.78
C ALA A 75 -5.50 -19.55 2.50
N ASP A 76 -4.26 -19.98 2.29
CA ASP A 76 -3.48 -19.67 1.09
C ASP A 76 -4.06 -20.28 -0.20
N LEU A 77 -4.72 -21.45 -0.11
CA LEU A 77 -5.31 -22.13 -1.27
C LEU A 77 -6.64 -21.53 -1.73
N ALA A 78 -7.29 -20.69 -0.93
CA ALA A 78 -8.61 -20.13 -1.23
C ALA A 78 -8.55 -18.74 -1.89
N ILE A 79 -7.40 -18.05 -1.84
CA ILE A 79 -7.27 -16.66 -2.29
C ILE A 79 -6.50 -16.64 -3.62
N SER A 80 -7.25 -16.61 -4.70
CA SER A 80 -6.70 -16.60 -6.07
C SER A 80 -7.12 -15.38 -6.89
N SER A 81 -7.85 -14.44 -6.29
CA SER A 81 -8.39 -13.28 -7.00
C SER A 81 -8.43 -12.03 -6.15
N LEU A 82 -8.36 -10.88 -6.84
CA LEU A 82 -8.49 -9.55 -6.25
C LEU A 82 -9.83 -9.43 -5.53
N SER A 83 -9.85 -8.82 -4.35
CA SER A 83 -11.11 -8.61 -3.64
C SER A 83 -12.10 -7.77 -4.47
N GLY A 84 -13.38 -8.15 -4.42
CA GLY A 84 -14.43 -7.46 -5.18
C GLY A 84 -14.44 -5.96 -4.91
N LYS A 85 -14.27 -5.55 -3.65
CA LYS A 85 -14.25 -4.14 -3.25
C LYS A 85 -12.99 -3.38 -3.63
N ALA A 86 -11.87 -4.06 -3.87
CA ALA A 86 -10.67 -3.42 -4.43
C ALA A 86 -10.77 -3.19 -5.94
N THR A 87 -11.64 -3.91 -6.64
CA THR A 87 -11.67 -3.98 -8.12
C THR A 87 -11.78 -2.61 -8.77
N ASP A 88 -12.69 -1.75 -8.31
CA ASP A 88 -12.89 -0.42 -8.88
C ASP A 88 -11.66 0.49 -8.73
N MET A 89 -11.00 0.44 -7.57
CA MET A 89 -9.75 1.17 -7.33
C MET A 89 -8.65 0.72 -8.28
N PHE A 90 -8.49 -0.59 -8.48
CA PHE A 90 -7.47 -1.15 -9.36
C PHE A 90 -7.74 -0.88 -10.84
N MET A 91 -8.99 -1.01 -11.28
CA MET A 91 -9.38 -0.66 -12.66
C MET A 91 -9.13 0.82 -12.95
N LEU A 92 -9.51 1.71 -12.02
CA LEU A 92 -9.25 3.14 -12.17
C LEU A 92 -7.76 3.45 -12.21
N LEU A 93 -6.97 2.86 -11.29
CA LEU A 93 -5.52 3.06 -11.21
C LEU A 93 -4.82 2.63 -12.51
N THR A 94 -5.05 1.39 -12.93
CA THR A 94 -4.40 0.79 -14.11
C THR A 94 -4.83 1.48 -15.40
N GLY A 95 -6.12 1.76 -15.56
CA GLY A 95 -6.65 2.48 -16.72
C GLY A 95 -6.12 3.91 -16.83
N SER A 96 -6.05 4.64 -15.71
CA SER A 96 -5.52 6.00 -15.68
C SER A 96 -4.03 6.04 -15.97
N LEU A 97 -3.24 5.17 -15.35
CA LEU A 97 -1.79 5.11 -15.58
C LEU A 97 -1.45 4.66 -17.00
N SER A 98 -2.18 3.69 -17.56
CA SER A 98 -2.01 3.29 -18.96
C SER A 98 -2.28 4.44 -19.93
N THR A 99 -3.35 5.20 -19.68
CA THR A 99 -3.69 6.38 -20.47
C THR A 99 -2.61 7.46 -20.37
N LEU A 100 -2.17 7.79 -19.16
CA LEU A 100 -1.15 8.80 -18.92
C LEU A 100 0.21 8.41 -19.52
N ALA A 101 0.58 7.13 -19.47
CA ALA A 101 1.81 6.62 -20.09
C ALA A 101 1.81 6.77 -21.62
N LYS A 102 0.63 6.74 -22.27
CA LYS A 102 0.49 6.96 -23.71
C LYS A 102 0.51 8.44 -24.09
N LEU A 103 -0.02 9.30 -23.22
CA LEU A 103 -0.18 10.75 -23.50
C LEU A 103 1.04 11.58 -23.10
N LEU A 104 1.80 11.15 -22.11
CA LEU A 104 2.93 11.90 -21.56
C LEU A 104 4.27 11.36 -22.05
N HIS A 105 5.22 12.27 -22.28
CA HIS A 105 6.62 11.88 -22.42
C HIS A 105 7.10 11.14 -21.15
N PRO A 106 7.95 10.10 -21.25
CA PRO A 106 8.37 9.31 -20.09
C PRO A 106 8.89 10.13 -18.91
N SER A 107 9.65 11.21 -19.17
CA SER A 107 10.18 12.10 -18.11
C SER A 107 9.09 12.87 -17.35
N LEU A 108 7.93 13.12 -17.97
CA LEU A 108 6.76 13.74 -17.33
C LEU A 108 5.91 12.69 -16.64
N PHE A 109 5.73 11.52 -17.26
CA PHE A 109 5.00 10.41 -16.66
C PHE A 109 5.60 9.96 -15.32
N VAL A 110 6.93 9.92 -15.21
CA VAL A 110 7.64 9.64 -13.95
C VAL A 110 7.27 10.64 -12.84
N ARG A 111 7.02 11.91 -13.18
CA ARG A 111 6.59 12.93 -12.22
C ARG A 111 5.13 12.78 -11.78
N VAL A 112 4.38 11.87 -12.39
CA VAL A 112 2.99 11.55 -12.05
C VAL A 112 2.89 10.25 -11.28
N TRP A 113 3.41 9.14 -11.81
CA TRP A 113 3.17 7.83 -11.19
C TRP A 113 3.89 7.71 -9.83
N LYS A 114 5.12 8.21 -9.69
CA LYS A 114 5.89 8.12 -8.43
C LYS A 114 5.15 8.74 -7.25
N PRO A 115 4.74 10.03 -7.29
CA PRO A 115 4.00 10.62 -6.17
C PRO A 115 2.61 10.00 -6.00
N LEU A 116 1.97 9.51 -7.07
CA LEU A 116 0.68 8.82 -6.96
C LEU A 116 0.81 7.54 -6.11
N PHE A 117 1.77 6.66 -6.42
CA PHE A 117 1.97 5.44 -5.63
C PHE A 117 2.42 5.71 -4.21
N SER A 118 3.28 6.70 -3.99
CA SER A 118 3.66 7.12 -2.63
C SER A 118 2.44 7.56 -1.80
N ARG A 119 1.54 8.38 -2.38
CA ARG A 119 0.29 8.78 -1.71
C ARG A 119 -0.66 7.60 -1.51
N LEU A 120 -0.78 6.71 -2.50
CA LEU A 120 -1.62 5.52 -2.42
C LEU A 120 -1.14 4.55 -1.34
N ASN A 121 0.16 4.32 -1.23
CA ASN A 121 0.76 3.52 -0.18
C ASN A 121 0.45 4.09 1.21
N GLN A 122 0.63 5.40 1.39
CA GLN A 122 0.29 6.06 2.66
C GLN A 122 -1.21 5.96 2.97
N TYR A 123 -2.07 6.07 1.96
CA TYR A 123 -3.52 5.88 2.10
C TYR A 123 -3.86 4.45 2.55
N LEU A 124 -3.32 3.43 1.86
CA LEU A 124 -3.55 2.03 2.19
C LEU A 124 -3.08 1.73 3.61
N TYR A 125 -1.84 2.10 3.95
CA TYR A 125 -1.29 1.92 5.28
C TYR A 125 -2.09 2.63 6.37
N SER A 126 -2.34 3.94 6.24
CA SER A 126 -2.94 4.74 7.32
C SER A 126 -4.46 4.63 7.41
N GLN A 127 -5.16 4.42 6.29
CA GLN A 127 -6.62 4.49 6.23
C GLN A 127 -7.28 3.13 6.09
N VAL A 128 -6.59 2.13 5.53
CA VAL A 128 -7.10 0.76 5.40
C VAL A 128 -6.48 -0.12 6.47
N ILE A 129 -5.16 -0.27 6.48
CA ILE A 129 -4.48 -1.21 7.38
C ILE A 129 -4.65 -0.78 8.83
N ARG A 130 -4.16 0.41 9.22
CA ARG A 130 -4.19 0.89 10.61
C ARG A 130 -5.58 1.14 11.20
N ARG A 131 -6.66 1.01 10.41
CA ARG A 131 -8.04 1.25 10.85
C ARG A 131 -8.90 0.00 10.92
N ASN A 132 -8.35 -1.16 10.60
CA ASN A 132 -9.07 -2.42 10.61
C ASN A 132 -8.32 -3.45 11.47
N HIS A 133 -9.07 -4.45 11.93
CA HIS A 133 -8.49 -5.65 12.52
C HIS A 133 -8.68 -6.81 11.54
N PHE A 134 -7.74 -7.75 11.55
CA PHE A 134 -7.62 -8.78 10.54
C PHE A 134 -7.62 -10.16 11.17
N THR A 135 -8.50 -11.04 10.68
CA THR A 135 -8.31 -12.48 10.84
C THR A 135 -7.18 -12.94 9.90
N ALA A 136 -6.69 -14.17 10.09
CA ALA A 136 -5.72 -14.76 9.16
C ALA A 136 -6.20 -14.73 7.70
N ALA A 137 -7.49 -14.97 7.46
CA ALA A 137 -8.08 -14.93 6.12
C ALA A 137 -8.14 -13.50 5.54
N GLY A 138 -8.54 -12.51 6.35
CA GLY A 138 -8.55 -11.12 5.92
C GLY A 138 -7.16 -10.57 5.65
N ALA A 139 -6.18 -10.92 6.50
CA ALA A 139 -4.77 -10.58 6.28
C ALA A 139 -4.22 -11.20 5.00
N ALA A 140 -4.56 -12.47 4.71
CA ALA A 140 -4.16 -13.13 3.47
C ALA A 140 -4.81 -12.47 2.23
N GLN A 141 -6.08 -12.04 2.30
CA GLN A 141 -6.72 -11.32 1.20
C GLN A 141 -6.06 -9.96 0.97
N LEU A 142 -5.79 -9.20 2.04
CA LEU A 142 -5.07 -7.93 1.96
C LEU A 142 -3.68 -8.13 1.34
N HIS A 143 -2.98 -9.19 1.76
CA HIS A 143 -1.68 -9.54 1.21
C HIS A 143 -1.77 -9.85 -0.29
N TYR A 144 -2.78 -10.59 -0.75
CA TYR A 144 -3.00 -10.81 -2.18
C TYR A 144 -3.23 -9.48 -2.93
N ASP A 145 -4.17 -8.67 -2.45
CA ASP A 145 -4.53 -7.40 -3.10
C ASP A 145 -3.31 -6.46 -3.20
N ILE A 146 -2.49 -6.34 -2.16
CA ILE A 146 -1.36 -5.41 -2.13
C ILE A 146 -0.08 -6.05 -2.68
N VAL A 147 0.36 -7.18 -2.13
CA VAL A 147 1.66 -7.78 -2.44
C VAL A 147 1.66 -8.46 -3.80
N GLN A 148 0.53 -9.02 -4.24
CA GLN A 148 0.43 -9.62 -5.58
C GLN A 148 -0.07 -8.60 -6.60
N CYS A 149 -1.27 -8.05 -6.41
CA CYS A 149 -1.88 -7.21 -7.45
C CYS A 149 -1.24 -5.82 -7.52
N LEU A 150 -1.15 -5.07 -6.42
CA LEU A 150 -0.64 -3.69 -6.49
C LEU A 150 0.83 -3.67 -6.90
N ARG A 151 1.64 -4.57 -6.32
CA ARG A 151 3.05 -4.73 -6.69
C ARG A 151 3.22 -5.03 -8.18
N ALA A 152 2.38 -5.89 -8.77
CA ALA A 152 2.40 -6.17 -10.20
C ALA A 152 2.11 -4.92 -11.05
N VAL A 153 1.20 -4.05 -10.61
CA VAL A 153 0.96 -2.76 -11.29
C VAL A 153 2.22 -1.88 -11.21
N VAL A 154 2.85 -1.75 -10.04
CA VAL A 154 4.06 -0.92 -9.86
C VAL A 154 5.23 -1.44 -10.71
N LEU A 155 5.38 -2.77 -10.81
CA LEU A 155 6.43 -3.42 -11.61
C LEU A 155 6.38 -3.07 -13.11
N THR A 156 5.23 -2.62 -13.62
CA THR A 156 5.13 -2.13 -15.01
C THR A 156 5.89 -0.82 -15.25
N TYR A 157 6.28 -0.10 -14.19
CA TYR A 157 6.89 1.23 -14.26
C TYR A 157 8.26 1.33 -13.58
N THR A 158 8.65 0.34 -12.77
CA THR A 158 9.93 0.32 -12.07
C THR A 158 10.38 -1.08 -11.68
N GLU A 159 11.69 -1.28 -11.65
CA GLU A 159 12.33 -2.51 -11.15
C GLU A 159 12.37 -2.59 -9.61
N ARG A 160 12.05 -1.50 -8.91
CA ARG A 160 12.09 -1.40 -7.44
C ARG A 160 10.73 -1.01 -6.86
N PRO A 161 9.69 -1.86 -6.99
CA PRO A 161 8.35 -1.52 -6.51
C PRO A 161 8.30 -1.30 -4.99
N GLU A 162 9.19 -1.96 -4.25
CA GLU A 162 9.29 -1.86 -2.79
C GLU A 162 9.53 -0.41 -2.35
N GLU A 163 10.21 0.43 -3.14
CA GLU A 163 10.44 1.84 -2.79
C GLU A 163 9.16 2.68 -2.70
N TYR A 164 8.09 2.26 -3.38
CA TYR A 164 6.86 3.07 -3.53
C TYR A 164 5.68 2.56 -2.72
N ILE A 165 5.71 1.29 -2.30
CA ILE A 165 4.63 0.64 -1.54
C ILE A 165 5.11 -0.02 -0.23
N SER A 166 6.29 0.39 0.26
CA SER A 166 7.00 -0.30 1.33
C SER A 166 6.25 -0.45 2.65
N GLU A 167 5.58 0.59 3.14
CA GLU A 167 4.86 0.58 4.42
C GLU A 167 3.71 -0.42 4.38
N SER A 168 2.99 -0.48 3.24
CA SER A 168 1.95 -1.47 3.04
C SER A 168 2.52 -2.88 2.90
N LEU A 169 3.69 -3.05 2.27
CA LEU A 169 4.36 -4.36 2.18
C LEU A 169 4.81 -4.88 3.55
N ASP A 170 5.49 -4.03 4.33
CA ASP A 170 5.95 -4.35 5.69
C ASP A 170 4.75 -4.70 6.59
N ALA A 171 3.68 -3.92 6.52
CA ALA A 171 2.47 -4.18 7.30
C ALA A 171 1.77 -5.48 6.87
N CYS A 172 1.64 -5.76 5.57
CA CYS A 172 1.10 -7.03 5.08
C CYS A 172 1.93 -8.21 5.57
N LYS A 173 3.27 -8.10 5.55
CA LYS A 173 4.17 -9.13 6.08
C LYS A 173 3.93 -9.39 7.57
N LEU A 174 3.79 -8.33 8.36
CA LEU A 174 3.49 -8.41 9.79
C LEU A 174 2.13 -9.05 10.08
N LEU A 175 1.10 -8.74 9.30
CA LEU A 175 -0.24 -9.29 9.47
C LEU A 175 -0.33 -10.78 9.10
N THR A 176 0.57 -11.27 8.24
CA THR A 176 0.60 -12.68 7.80
C THR A 176 1.66 -13.54 8.49
N LEU A 177 2.47 -13.01 9.41
CA LEU A 177 3.43 -13.80 10.18
C LEU A 177 2.76 -15.01 10.85
N PRO A 178 3.46 -16.15 11.02
CA PRO A 178 2.98 -17.24 11.86
C PRO A 178 2.70 -16.76 13.29
N MET A 179 1.64 -17.28 13.92
CA MET A 179 1.17 -16.79 15.23
C MET A 179 2.27 -16.79 16.31
N GLY A 180 3.10 -17.84 16.36
CA GLY A 180 4.22 -17.91 17.30
C GLY A 180 5.29 -16.86 17.06
N VAL A 181 5.62 -16.57 15.79
CA VAL A 181 6.61 -15.53 15.43
C VAL A 181 6.07 -14.15 15.79
N ALA A 182 4.79 -13.89 15.51
CA ALA A 182 4.14 -12.64 15.86
C ALA A 182 4.07 -12.41 17.39
N ALA A 183 3.81 -13.47 18.16
CA ALA A 183 3.77 -13.39 19.62
C ALA A 183 5.14 -13.06 20.22
N LEU A 184 6.19 -13.76 19.79
CA LEU A 184 7.57 -13.51 20.24
C LEU A 184 8.02 -12.09 19.89
N LEU A 185 7.74 -11.65 18.65
CA LEU A 185 8.08 -10.28 18.22
C LEU A 185 7.34 -9.23 19.06
N LYS A 186 6.08 -9.49 19.42
CA LYS A 186 5.29 -8.58 20.26
C LYS A 186 5.83 -8.50 21.69
N GLU A 187 6.28 -9.62 22.26
CA GLU A 187 6.90 -9.66 23.59
C GLU A 187 8.24 -8.91 23.61
N GLU A 188 9.13 -9.20 22.64
CA GLU A 188 10.41 -8.52 22.49
C GLU A 188 10.23 -6.99 22.33
N LEU A 189 9.30 -6.57 21.47
CA LEU A 189 9.01 -5.16 21.27
C LEU A 189 8.43 -4.51 22.53
N LYS A 190 7.55 -5.21 23.26
CA LYS A 190 7.00 -4.69 24.52
C LYS A 190 8.11 -4.39 25.53
N ASP A 191 9.08 -5.30 25.67
CA ASP A 191 10.19 -5.12 26.60
C ASP A 191 11.12 -3.99 26.18
N THR A 192 11.35 -3.79 24.87
CA THR A 192 12.16 -2.68 24.35
C THR A 192 11.47 -1.31 24.44
N LEU A 193 10.13 -1.27 24.34
CA LEU A 193 9.33 -0.03 24.43
C LEU A 193 9.07 0.41 25.88
N THR A 194 9.36 -0.44 26.88
CA THR A 194 9.24 -0.04 28.29
C THR A 194 10.40 0.88 28.73
N PRO A 195 10.09 2.08 29.26
CA PRO A 195 11.13 3.02 29.67
C PRO A 195 11.94 2.47 30.85
N GLY A 196 13.26 2.35 30.68
CA GLY A 196 14.20 1.80 31.66
C GLY A 196 14.72 0.39 31.35
N SER A 197 14.26 -0.22 30.25
CA SER A 197 14.77 -1.51 29.78
C SER A 197 16.12 -1.36 29.09
N GLN A 198 17.09 -2.19 29.50
CA GLN A 198 18.43 -2.28 28.89
C GLN A 198 18.45 -3.26 27.70
N ALA A 199 17.28 -3.57 27.11
CA ALA A 199 17.14 -4.52 26.02
C ALA A 199 17.90 -4.02 24.78
N SER A 200 19.00 -4.71 24.47
CA SER A 200 19.85 -4.43 23.34
C SER A 200 19.22 -4.95 22.05
N SER A 201 18.82 -4.01 21.18
CA SER A 201 18.52 -4.20 19.75
C SER A 201 17.20 -4.89 19.38
N GLY A 202 16.06 -4.28 19.77
CA GLY A 202 14.74 -4.59 19.19
C GLY A 202 14.63 -4.41 17.67
N LEU A 203 15.70 -3.95 17.00
CA LEU A 203 15.81 -3.82 15.56
C LEU A 203 16.26 -5.12 14.87
N MET A 204 16.98 -6.02 15.56
CA MET A 204 17.51 -7.23 14.92
C MET A 204 16.40 -8.14 14.38
N PRO A 205 15.31 -8.43 15.12
CA PRO A 205 14.20 -9.21 14.58
C PRO A 205 13.54 -8.55 13.38
N LEU A 206 13.46 -7.21 13.36
CA LEU A 206 12.91 -6.46 12.23
C LEU A 206 13.78 -6.61 10.98
N ILE A 207 15.10 -6.53 11.15
CA ILE A 207 16.08 -6.71 10.07
C ILE A 207 16.01 -8.14 9.50
N GLU A 208 15.94 -9.17 10.36
CA GLU A 208 15.79 -10.56 9.94
C GLU A 208 14.48 -10.81 9.19
N LEU A 209 13.41 -10.15 9.63
CA LEU A 209 12.13 -10.13 8.94
C LEU A 209 12.12 -9.18 7.75
N GLY A 210 13.23 -8.50 7.40
CA GLY A 210 13.31 -7.57 6.27
C GLY A 210 12.34 -6.39 6.34
N ILE A 211 11.87 -6.04 7.54
CA ILE A 211 11.04 -4.86 7.81
C ILE A 211 11.98 -3.67 7.88
N SER A 212 11.76 -2.67 7.04
CA SER A 212 12.74 -1.58 6.85
C SER A 212 12.13 -0.18 6.91
N ARG A 213 10.80 -0.06 6.80
CA ARG A 213 10.13 1.25 6.85
C ARG A 213 9.41 1.54 8.14
N LEU A 214 8.90 0.52 8.81
CA LEU A 214 8.11 0.71 10.02
C LEU A 214 9.02 0.87 11.24
N SER A 215 8.70 1.85 12.07
CA SER A 215 9.34 2.01 13.39
C SER A 215 8.91 0.88 14.36
N PRO A 216 9.68 0.60 15.42
CA PRO A 216 9.30 -0.40 16.42
C PRO A 216 7.89 -0.20 17.01
N ASP A 217 7.51 1.04 17.28
CA ASP A 217 6.16 1.41 17.74
C ASP A 217 5.09 1.03 16.71
N GLU A 218 5.30 1.38 15.44
CA GLU A 218 4.38 1.05 14.36
C GLU A 218 4.27 -0.46 14.13
N VAL A 219 5.39 -1.19 14.23
CA VAL A 219 5.37 -2.65 14.14
C VAL A 219 4.50 -3.23 15.26
N TYR A 220 4.68 -2.76 16.50
CA TYR A 220 3.87 -3.18 17.63
C TYR A 220 2.39 -2.88 17.41
N GLU A 221 2.05 -1.69 16.93
CA GLU A 221 0.68 -1.32 16.58
C GLU A 221 0.08 -2.24 15.52
N ILE A 222 0.79 -2.55 14.44
CA ILE A 222 0.30 -3.46 13.40
C ILE A 222 0.07 -4.87 13.95
N LEU A 223 0.93 -5.36 14.84
CA LEU A 223 0.74 -6.66 15.48
C LEU A 223 -0.51 -6.70 16.38
N LEU A 224 -0.94 -5.56 16.94
CA LEU A 224 -2.19 -5.46 17.71
C LEU A 224 -3.46 -5.54 16.85
N LEU A 225 -3.36 -5.30 15.54
CA LEU A 225 -4.49 -5.37 14.62
C LEU A 225 -4.87 -6.81 14.25
N ARG A 226 -4.08 -7.80 14.66
CA ARG A 226 -4.33 -9.22 14.40
C ARG A 226 -5.35 -9.77 15.41
N LEU A 227 -6.36 -10.47 14.90
CA LEU A 227 -7.40 -11.18 15.69
C LEU A 227 -7.02 -12.63 15.97
#